data_AF-A0A505J5B3-F1
#
_entry.id   AF-A0A505J5B3-F1
#
_cell.length_a   1.000
_cell.length_b   1.000
_cell.length_c   1.000
_cell.angle_alpha   90.00
_cell.angle_beta   90.00
_cell.angle_gamma   90.00
#
_symmetry.space_group_name_H-M   'P 1'
#
loop_
_entity.id
_entity.type
_entity.pdbx_description
1 polymer ?
#
loop_
_entity_poly.entity_id
_entity_poly.type
_entity_poly.pdbx_seq_one_letter_code
_entity_poly.pdbx_strand_id
1 'polypeptide(L)'
;MKSELEYDSSRPLMRLEKGDKVFIKYREAIYENEKDRSMYKNVPDGYYNGTYMGNYTVKCSEYPELSGKYNYWRGDRWGSSSFLFADESLSSNKN
;
A
#
# COMPACT_ATOMS: atom_id res chain seq x y z
N MET A 1 -10.04 12.60 -13.16
CA MET A 1 -9.66 12.52 -14.59
C MET A 1 -8.44 11.64 -14.58
N LYS A 2 -8.56 10.34 -14.92
CA LYS A 2 -7.43 9.40 -14.79
C LYS A 2 -6.19 10.04 -15.42
N SER A 3 -5.12 10.17 -14.63
CA SER A 3 -3.91 10.86 -15.07
C SER A 3 -3.42 10.24 -16.38
N GLU A 4 -3.05 11.05 -17.37
CA GLU A 4 -2.40 10.58 -18.62
C GLU A 4 -1.02 9.95 -18.38
N LEU A 5 -0.60 9.83 -17.13
CA LEU A 5 0.64 9.22 -16.72
C LEU A 5 0.60 7.70 -16.96
N GLU A 6 1.61 7.20 -17.65
CA GLU A 6 1.86 5.77 -17.76
C GLU A 6 2.26 5.17 -16.40
N TYR A 7 1.98 3.88 -16.22
CA TYR A 7 2.41 3.16 -15.02
C TYR A 7 3.94 3.19 -14.90
N ASP A 8 4.41 3.54 -13.71
CA ASP A 8 5.82 3.48 -13.37
C ASP A 8 5.95 2.68 -12.07
N SER A 9 6.56 1.50 -12.17
CA SER A 9 6.82 0.61 -11.02
C SER A 9 7.68 1.25 -9.93
N SER A 10 8.45 2.30 -10.25
CA SER A 10 9.20 3.08 -9.27
C SER A 10 8.33 4.12 -8.56
N ARG A 11 7.15 4.43 -9.11
CA ARG A 11 6.20 5.43 -8.62
C ARG A 11 4.75 4.90 -8.59
N PRO A 12 4.48 3.76 -7.92
CA PRO A 12 3.25 3.01 -8.10
C PRO A 12 1.97 3.73 -7.66
N LEU A 13 2.07 4.74 -6.78
CA LEU A 13 0.92 5.49 -6.28
C LEU A 13 0.71 6.84 -6.98
N MET A 14 1.58 7.20 -7.93
CA MET A 14 1.61 8.56 -8.51
C MET A 14 0.35 8.90 -9.32
N ARG A 15 -0.32 7.89 -9.86
CA ARG A 15 -1.47 8.04 -10.76
C ARG A 15 -2.82 7.99 -10.06
N LEU A 16 -2.82 7.63 -8.78
CA LEU A 16 -4.03 7.31 -8.04
C LEU A 16 -4.80 8.58 -7.66
N GLU A 17 -6.09 8.57 -7.93
CA GLU A 17 -7.07 9.53 -7.45
C GLU A 17 -7.80 8.96 -6.23
N LYS A 18 -8.32 9.85 -5.37
CA LYS A 18 -9.09 9.43 -4.19
C LYS A 18 -10.27 8.55 -4.62
N GLY A 19 -10.37 7.36 -4.00
CA GLY A 19 -11.36 6.33 -4.33
C GLY A 19 -10.78 5.17 -5.13
N ASP A 20 -9.59 5.32 -5.72
CA ASP A 20 -8.97 4.26 -6.50
C ASP A 20 -8.62 3.05 -5.62
N LYS A 21 -8.70 1.86 -6.23
CA LYS A 21 -8.31 0.61 -5.58
C LYS A 21 -6.80 0.45 -5.63
N VAL A 22 -6.25 -0.03 -4.52
CA VAL A 22 -4.84 -0.38 -4.38
C VAL A 22 -4.69 -1.77 -3.81
N PHE A 23 -3.58 -2.42 -4.12
CA PHE A 23 -3.15 -3.62 -3.41
C PHE A 23 -2.11 -3.23 -2.37
N ILE A 24 -2.18 -3.86 -1.20
CA ILE A 24 -1.20 -3.73 -0.13
C ILE A 24 -0.55 -5.10 0.05
N LYS A 25 0.76 -5.18 -0.11
CA LYS A 25 1.55 -6.35 0.21
C LYS A 25 2.14 -6.17 1.60
N TYR A 26 1.85 -7.09 2.50
CA TYR A 26 2.47 -7.15 3.82
C TYR A 26 3.27 -8.46 3.96
N ARG A 27 4.46 -8.34 4.54
CA ARG A 27 5.25 -9.46 5.00
C ARG A 27 6.02 -9.05 6.25
N GLU A 28 6.02 -9.91 7.27
CA GLU A 28 6.86 -9.72 8.45
C GLU A 28 8.35 -9.64 8.05
N ALA A 29 9.07 -8.66 8.58
CA ALA A 29 10.50 -8.52 8.33
C ALA A 29 11.34 -9.22 9.41
N ILE A 30 12.44 -9.88 9.01
CA ILE A 30 13.37 -10.58 9.94
C ILE A 30 13.90 -9.63 11.03
N TYR A 31 14.12 -8.36 10.68
CA TYR A 31 14.64 -7.32 11.57
C TYR A 31 13.60 -6.24 11.90
N GLU A 32 12.32 -6.61 11.89
CA GLU A 32 11.23 -5.71 12.27
C GLU A 32 11.45 -5.18 13.70
N ASN A 33 11.10 -3.92 13.95
CA ASN A 33 11.17 -3.34 15.29
C ASN A 33 10.00 -3.86 16.16
N GLU A 34 10.10 -3.72 17.48
CA GLU A 34 9.07 -4.24 18.40
C GLU A 34 7.71 -3.55 18.25
N LYS A 35 7.71 -2.26 17.89
CA LYS A 35 6.48 -1.49 17.67
C LYS A 35 5.69 -2.06 16.48
N ASP A 36 6.36 -2.30 15.36
CA ASP A 36 5.75 -2.84 14.15
C ASP A 36 5.33 -4.29 14.36
N ARG A 37 6.15 -5.12 15.03
CA ARG A 37 5.76 -6.49 15.44
C ARG A 37 4.49 -6.50 16.25
N SER A 38 4.37 -5.62 17.24
CA SER A 38 3.16 -5.52 18.07
C SER A 38 1.94 -5.04 17.28
N MET A 39 2.15 -4.08 16.37
CA MET A 39 1.10 -3.52 15.51
C MET A 39 0.56 -4.56 14.51
N TYR A 40 1.42 -5.37 13.91
CA TYR A 40 1.05 -6.31 12.85
C TYR A 40 0.94 -7.77 13.30
N LYS A 41 1.08 -8.07 14.60
CA LYS A 41 1.11 -9.44 15.16
C LYS A 41 -0.02 -10.39 14.71
N ASN A 42 -1.16 -9.84 14.30
CA ASN A 42 -2.35 -10.60 13.89
C ASN A 42 -2.63 -10.51 12.39
N VAL A 43 -1.76 -9.85 11.63
CA VAL A 43 -1.86 -9.71 10.18
C VAL A 43 -1.02 -10.84 9.56
N PRO A 44 -1.63 -11.77 8.81
CA PRO A 44 -0.86 -12.80 8.12
C PRO A 44 -0.03 -12.20 6.98
N ASP A 45 1.04 -12.87 6.56
CA ASP A 45 1.74 -12.50 5.32
C ASP A 45 0.79 -12.62 4.13
N GLY A 46 0.71 -11.60 3.27
CA GLY A 46 -0.24 -11.64 2.16
C GLY A 46 -0.43 -10.35 1.37
N TYR A 47 -1.49 -10.39 0.56
CA TYR A 47 -1.96 -9.29 -0.27
C TYR A 47 -3.36 -8.89 0.17
N TYR A 48 -3.56 -7.59 0.32
CA TYR A 48 -4.79 -7.00 0.86
C TYR A 48 -5.33 -5.93 -0.07
N ASN A 49 -6.64 -5.75 -0.04
CA ASN A 49 -7.28 -4.68 -0.77
C ASN A 49 -7.24 -3.39 0.05
N GLY A 50 -6.97 -2.28 -0.63
CA GLY A 50 -7.07 -0.95 -0.06
C GLY A 50 -7.80 0.02 -0.98
N THR A 51 -8.12 1.17 -0.39
CA THR A 51 -8.67 2.33 -1.10
C THR A 51 -7.75 3.51 -0.89
N TYR A 52 -7.37 4.16 -1.98
CA TYR A 52 -6.58 5.37 -1.95
C TYR A 52 -7.45 6.54 -1.47
N MET A 53 -7.01 7.21 -0.43
CA MET A 53 -7.74 8.30 0.24
C MET A 53 -7.25 9.70 -0.19
N GLY A 54 -6.24 9.77 -1.06
CA GLY A 54 -5.53 11.01 -1.39
C GLY A 54 -4.28 11.22 -0.55
N ASN A 55 -3.37 12.10 -1.00
CA ASN A 55 -2.11 12.43 -0.30
C ASN A 55 -1.30 11.19 0.11
N TYR A 56 -1.27 10.19 -0.76
CA TYR A 56 -0.62 8.90 -0.54
C TYR A 56 -1.09 8.12 0.68
N THR A 57 -2.29 8.42 1.17
CA THR A 57 -2.93 7.69 2.25
C THR A 57 -3.75 6.56 1.67
N VAL A 58 -3.55 5.34 2.16
CA VAL A 58 -4.28 4.13 1.79
C VAL A 58 -5.07 3.65 3.00
N LYS A 59 -6.31 3.22 2.79
CA LYS A 59 -7.14 2.58 3.80
C LYS A 59 -7.36 1.12 3.47
N CYS A 60 -7.00 0.22 4.37
CA CYS A 60 -7.36 -1.20 4.30
C CYS A 60 -8.56 -1.45 5.22
N SER A 61 -9.61 -2.08 4.71
CA SER A 61 -10.81 -2.40 5.49
C SER A 61 -10.67 -3.72 6.25
N GLU A 62 -9.89 -4.66 5.71
CA GLU A 62 -9.68 -6.00 6.28
C GLU A 62 -8.77 -5.93 7.52
N TYR A 63 -7.66 -5.18 7.40
CA TYR A 63 -6.68 -4.97 8.47
C TYR A 63 -6.39 -3.47 8.60
N PRO A 64 -7.11 -2.73 9.46
CA PRO A 64 -6.93 -1.30 9.65
C PRO A 64 -5.48 -0.88 9.96
N GLU A 65 -4.70 -1.77 10.57
CA GLU A 65 -3.28 -1.59 10.88
C GLU A 65 -2.43 -1.35 9.62
N LEU A 66 -2.80 -1.97 8.50
CA LEU A 66 -2.13 -1.75 7.21
C LEU A 66 -2.48 -0.38 6.59
N SER A 67 -3.40 0.37 7.18
CA SER A 67 -3.77 1.70 6.68
C SER A 67 -2.71 2.76 7.00
N GLY A 68 -2.72 3.82 6.19
CA GLY A 68 -2.09 5.11 6.44
C GLY A 68 -1.25 5.58 5.27
N LYS A 69 -0.23 6.40 5.52
CA LYS A 69 0.58 7.03 4.48
C LYS A 69 1.66 6.11 3.92
N TYR A 70 1.61 5.93 2.62
CA TYR A 70 2.61 5.24 1.82
C TYR A 70 3.42 6.25 1.03
N ASN A 71 4.60 5.84 0.61
CA ASN A 71 5.44 6.62 -0.27
C ASN A 71 4.96 6.45 -1.71
N TYR A 72 4.90 7.54 -2.46
CA TYR A 72 4.63 7.43 -3.89
C TYR A 72 5.82 6.78 -4.62
N TRP A 73 7.04 6.96 -4.12
CA TRP A 73 8.24 6.28 -4.60
C TRP A 73 8.29 4.88 -3.99
N ARG A 74 8.40 3.83 -4.81
CA ARG A 74 8.43 2.40 -4.42
C ARG A 74 7.22 1.86 -3.66
N GLY A 75 6.28 2.70 -3.23
CA GLY A 75 5.06 2.25 -2.58
C GLY A 75 5.24 1.85 -1.12
N ASP A 76 6.39 2.06 -0.47
CA ASP A 76 6.64 1.60 0.91
C ASP A 76 5.87 2.42 1.97
N ARG A 77 5.46 1.78 3.07
CA ARG A 77 4.79 2.47 4.19
C ARG A 77 5.79 3.36 4.94
N TRP A 78 5.44 4.64 5.08
CA TRP A 78 6.24 5.58 5.86
C TRP A 78 6.38 5.14 7.33
N GLY A 79 7.64 5.03 7.78
CA GLY A 79 7.98 4.74 9.17
C GLY A 79 7.74 3.29 9.60
N SER A 80 7.58 2.37 8.65
CA SER A 80 7.48 0.93 8.91
C SER A 80 8.82 0.25 8.64
N SER A 81 9.21 -0.69 9.50
CA SER A 81 10.34 -1.60 9.31
C SER A 81 9.94 -2.93 8.66
N SER A 82 8.63 -3.18 8.55
CA SER A 82 8.05 -4.33 7.84
C SER A 82 8.14 -4.18 6.32
N PHE A 83 8.05 -5.30 5.60
CA PHE A 83 7.88 -5.28 4.15
C PHE A 83 6.43 -4.96 3.79
N LEU A 84 6.07 -3.69 3.92
CA LEU A 84 4.73 -3.17 3.69
C LEU A 84 4.71 -2.19 2.51
N PHE A 85 4.08 -2.59 1.41
CA PHE A 85 4.06 -1.84 0.15
C PHE A 85 2.65 -1.71 -0.41
N ALA A 86 2.32 -0.57 -0.98
CA ALA A 86 1.11 -0.33 -1.74
C ALA A 86 1.43 -0.18 -3.23
N ASP A 87 0.59 -0.77 -4.07
CA ASP A 87 0.67 -0.64 -5.52
C ASP A 87 -0.72 -0.36 -6.11
N GLU A 88 -0.74 0.24 -7.29
CA GLU A 88 -1.98 0.38 -8.04
C GLU A 88 -2.56 -0.99 -8.35
N SER A 89 -3.87 -1.13 -8.12
CA SER A 89 -4.55 -2.35 -8.50
C SER A 89 -4.57 -2.47 -10.02
N LEU A 90 -3.94 -3.52 -10.56
CA LEU A 90 -3.96 -3.90 -11.98
C LEU A 90 -5.37 -4.15 -12.56
N SER A 91 -6.44 -3.97 -11.77
CA SER A 91 -7.83 -3.99 -12.27
C SER A 91 -8.12 -2.95 -13.37
N SER A 92 -7.14 -2.09 -13.73
CA SER A 92 -7.25 -1.13 -14.82
C SER A 92 -6.49 -1.52 -16.11
N ASN A 93 -6.17 -2.80 -16.37
CA ASN A 93 -5.91 -3.26 -17.75
C ASN A 93 -5.83 -4.79 -17.87
N LYS A 94 -6.91 -5.40 -18.39
CA LYS A 94 -6.92 -6.26 -19.58
C LYS A 94 -8.34 -6.84 -19.79
N ASN A 95 -8.95 -6.38 -20.89
CA ASN A 95 -9.92 -7.03 -21.79
C ASN A 95 -10.90 -8.06 -21.22
#